data_AF-A0A920HYC7-F1
#
_entry.id   AF-A0A920HYC7-F1
#
_cell.length_a   1.000
_cell.length_b   1.000
_cell.length_c   1.000
_cell.angle_alpha   90.00
_cell.angle_beta   90.00
_cell.angle_gamma   90.00
#
_symmetry.space_group_name_H-M   'P 1'
#
loop_
_entity.id
_entity.type
_entity.pdbx_description
1 polymer ?
#
loop_
_entity_poly.entity_id
_entity_poly.type
_entity_poly.pdbx_seq_one_letter_code
_entity_poly.pdbx_strand_id
1 'polypeptide(L)'
;MFDEFHLHLNKMKEPFFSTLFTLSSHSPYDFPFKHKFSFNSRHDPYVNSIAYTDSCLGIFFNKIKNEKWYDNTLFIIVSDHSHSTPIYRRVAQKERFKIPMLWYGNVLHDKYKGVSNEILSSHIDITPTLLSQLNYKDDSKYFGNDIFKLNKKYVPYSFVRGYGMINDFSSYAFSITYDKPFEIDIKKDSNIIRNTELFMQYSFDKYMHIK
;
A
#
# COMPACT_ATOMS: atom_id res chain seq x y z
N MET A 1 -18.11 -0.96 -11.53
CA MET A 1 -16.72 -0.47 -11.40
C MET A 1 -15.75 -1.43 -12.10
N PHE A 2 -15.55 -2.66 -11.61
CA PHE A 2 -14.64 -3.62 -12.27
C PHE A 2 -15.04 -3.94 -13.73
N ASP A 3 -16.33 -4.04 -14.03
CA ASP A 3 -16.79 -4.30 -15.40
C ASP A 3 -16.45 -3.14 -16.35
N GLU A 4 -16.69 -1.89 -15.93
CA GLU A 4 -16.27 -0.71 -16.71
C GLU A 4 -14.74 -0.63 -16.85
N PHE A 5 -14.02 -0.96 -15.79
CA PHE A 5 -12.56 -1.01 -15.82
C PHE A 5 -12.06 -2.03 -16.85
N HIS A 6 -12.64 -3.23 -16.89
CA HIS A 6 -12.36 -4.23 -17.92
C HIS A 6 -12.63 -3.69 -19.34
N LEU A 7 -13.79 -3.07 -19.57
CA LEU A 7 -14.11 -2.47 -20.87
C LEU A 7 -13.13 -1.37 -21.28
N HIS A 8 -12.60 -0.61 -20.31
CA HIS A 8 -11.57 0.39 -20.54
C HIS A 8 -10.24 -0.25 -20.93
N LEU A 9 -9.79 -1.26 -20.18
CA LEU A 9 -8.53 -1.98 -20.47
C LEU A 9 -8.52 -2.55 -21.89
N ASN A 10 -9.64 -3.13 -22.34
CA ASN A 10 -9.77 -3.69 -23.69
C ASN A 10 -9.64 -2.65 -24.83
N LYS A 11 -9.75 -1.35 -24.52
CA LYS A 11 -9.61 -0.26 -25.50
C LYS A 11 -8.25 0.46 -25.40
N MET A 12 -7.43 0.14 -24.40
CA MET A 12 -6.14 0.80 -24.22
C MET A 12 -5.13 0.30 -25.27
N LYS A 13 -4.31 1.22 -25.78
CA LYS A 13 -3.18 0.88 -26.64
C LYS A 13 -2.04 0.34 -25.77
N GLU A 14 -1.51 -0.82 -26.12
CA GLU A 14 -0.34 -1.40 -25.46
C GLU A 14 0.97 -0.69 -25.87
N PRO A 15 1.96 -0.53 -24.95
CA PRO A 15 1.88 -0.85 -23.53
C PRO A 15 1.02 0.19 -22.77
N PHE A 16 0.32 -0.24 -21.73
CA PHE A 16 -0.54 0.62 -20.93
C PHE A 16 -0.19 0.57 -19.43
N PHE A 17 -0.56 1.64 -18.74
CA PHE A 17 -0.62 1.72 -17.28
C PHE A 17 -2.01 2.19 -16.89
N SER A 18 -2.65 1.50 -15.95
CA SER A 18 -4.00 1.83 -15.52
C SER A 18 -4.18 1.49 -14.04
N THR A 19 -5.01 2.27 -13.35
CA THR A 19 -5.26 2.14 -11.91
C THR A 19 -6.75 2.18 -11.61
N LEU A 20 -7.20 1.34 -10.69
CA LEU A 20 -8.56 1.34 -10.19
C LEU A 20 -8.55 1.55 -8.68
N PHE A 21 -9.41 2.46 -8.19
CA PHE A 21 -9.59 2.72 -6.76
C PHE A 21 -10.98 2.24 -6.32
N THR A 22 -11.03 1.28 -5.40
CA THR A 22 -12.28 0.68 -4.90
C THR A 22 -12.84 1.48 -3.73
N LEU A 23 -14.16 1.38 -3.48
CA LEU A 23 -14.84 2.22 -2.48
C LEU A 23 -15.84 1.49 -1.57
N SER A 24 -16.26 0.26 -1.90
CA SER A 24 -17.31 -0.46 -1.15
C SER A 24 -16.98 -0.68 0.33
N SER A 25 -15.71 -0.57 0.72
CA SER A 25 -15.22 -0.67 2.10
C SER A 25 -15.45 0.60 2.94
N HIS A 26 -16.11 1.63 2.40
CA HIS A 26 -16.41 2.86 3.12
C HIS A 26 -17.78 2.81 3.81
N SER A 27 -17.91 3.45 4.98
CA SER A 27 -19.18 3.64 5.68
C SER A 27 -20.23 4.28 4.76
N PRO A 28 -21.51 3.87 4.78
CA PRO A 28 -22.15 2.94 5.74
C PRO A 28 -21.94 1.44 5.48
N TYR A 29 -21.04 1.05 4.57
CA TYR A 29 -20.75 -0.33 4.17
C TYR A 29 -21.89 -1.01 3.41
N ASP A 30 -22.61 -0.24 2.59
CA ASP A 30 -23.71 -0.75 1.77
C ASP A 30 -23.18 -1.48 0.53
N PHE A 31 -23.68 -2.69 0.29
CA PHE A 31 -23.40 -3.47 -0.92
C PHE A 31 -24.58 -4.39 -1.26
N PRO A 32 -24.79 -4.75 -2.55
CA PRO A 32 -26.00 -5.42 -3.02
C PRO A 32 -26.04 -6.93 -2.75
N PHE A 33 -25.35 -7.43 -1.73
CA PHE A 33 -25.23 -8.86 -1.43
C PHE A 33 -25.60 -9.16 0.02
N LYS A 34 -25.92 -10.42 0.29
CA LYS A 34 -26.13 -10.89 1.67
C LYS A 34 -24.81 -10.82 2.45
N HIS A 35 -24.90 -10.34 3.69
CA HIS A 35 -23.82 -10.45 4.66
C HIS A 35 -23.60 -11.95 4.97
N LYS A 36 -22.40 -12.45 4.68
CA LYS A 36 -22.02 -13.85 4.86
C LYS A 36 -21.46 -14.14 6.24
N PHE A 37 -20.76 -13.16 6.83
CA PHE A 37 -20.11 -13.28 8.12
C PHE A 37 -20.94 -12.60 9.21
N SER A 38 -21.08 -13.27 10.35
CA SER A 38 -21.60 -12.68 11.58
C SER A 38 -20.72 -13.12 12.73
N PHE A 39 -20.13 -12.14 13.42
CA PHE A 39 -19.34 -12.36 14.63
C PHE A 39 -20.05 -11.78 15.85
N ASN A 40 -21.36 -11.49 15.73
CA ASN A 40 -22.14 -10.73 16.70
C ASN A 40 -21.44 -9.41 17.09
N SER A 41 -20.88 -8.72 16.09
CA SER A 41 -20.06 -7.54 16.28
C SER A 41 -20.61 -6.35 15.51
N ARG A 42 -20.49 -5.14 16.07
CA ARG A 42 -20.80 -3.89 15.37
C ARG A 42 -19.93 -3.65 14.13
N HIS A 43 -18.88 -4.46 13.93
CA HIS A 43 -17.99 -4.39 12.77
C HIS A 43 -18.33 -5.36 11.65
N ASP A 44 -19.36 -6.20 11.83
CA ASP A 44 -19.79 -7.14 10.81
C ASP A 44 -20.08 -6.46 9.46
N PRO A 45 -20.70 -5.26 9.38
CA PRO A 45 -20.85 -4.55 8.11
C PRO A 45 -19.52 -4.27 7.40
N TYR A 46 -18.52 -3.76 8.14
CA TYR A 46 -17.19 -3.51 7.60
C TYR A 46 -16.53 -4.80 7.11
N VAL A 47 -16.50 -5.86 7.93
CA VAL A 47 -15.88 -7.14 7.55
C VAL A 47 -16.55 -7.74 6.31
N ASN A 48 -17.88 -7.66 6.22
CA ASN A 48 -18.58 -8.13 5.03
C ASN A 48 -18.33 -7.26 3.79
N SER A 49 -18.13 -5.96 3.94
CA SER A 49 -17.77 -5.09 2.80
C SER A 49 -16.39 -5.44 2.20
N ILE A 50 -15.44 -5.85 3.04
CA ILE A 50 -14.14 -6.37 2.60
C ILE A 50 -14.33 -7.70 1.86
N ALA A 51 -15.11 -8.63 2.42
CA ALA A 51 -15.42 -9.89 1.76
C ALA A 51 -16.16 -9.73 0.43
N TYR A 52 -17.03 -8.73 0.33
CA TYR A 52 -17.68 -8.37 -0.92
C TYR A 52 -16.67 -7.88 -1.96
N THR A 53 -15.76 -6.98 -1.57
CA THR A 53 -14.68 -6.48 -2.44
C THR A 53 -13.78 -7.61 -2.92
N ASP A 54 -13.40 -8.53 -2.05
CA ASP A 54 -12.64 -9.75 -2.38
C ASP A 54 -13.39 -10.62 -3.43
N SER A 55 -14.69 -10.84 -3.24
CA SER A 55 -15.49 -11.58 -4.23
C SER A 55 -15.56 -10.88 -5.60
N CYS A 56 -15.61 -9.54 -5.61
CA CYS A 56 -15.59 -8.76 -6.84
C CYS A 56 -14.25 -8.88 -7.57
N LEU A 57 -13.14 -8.87 -6.83
CA LEU A 57 -11.80 -9.13 -7.38
C LEU A 57 -11.74 -10.53 -8.01
N GLY A 58 -12.23 -11.56 -7.31
CA GLY A 58 -12.28 -12.93 -7.85
C GLY A 58 -13.12 -13.04 -9.13
N ILE A 59 -14.26 -12.36 -9.20
CA ILE A 59 -15.09 -12.30 -10.42
C ILE A 59 -14.34 -11.57 -11.54
N PHE A 60 -13.72 -10.43 -11.24
CA PHE A 60 -12.96 -9.64 -12.21
C PHE A 60 -11.83 -10.46 -12.83
N PHE A 61 -10.97 -11.08 -12.04
CA PHE A 61 -9.87 -11.92 -12.54
C PHE A 61 -10.37 -13.12 -13.34
N ASN A 62 -11.51 -13.73 -12.97
CA ASN A 62 -12.12 -14.78 -13.76
C ASN A 62 -12.63 -14.31 -15.13
N LYS A 63 -13.07 -13.05 -15.25
CA LYS A 63 -13.50 -12.45 -16.52
C LYS A 63 -12.31 -12.12 -17.43
N ILE A 64 -11.26 -11.53 -16.86
CA ILE A 64 -10.14 -11.01 -17.64
C ILE A 64 -9.07 -12.04 -18.00
N LYS A 65 -9.07 -13.23 -17.36
CA LYS A 65 -8.01 -14.25 -17.56
C LYS A 65 -7.79 -14.74 -19.00
N ASN A 66 -8.77 -14.53 -19.88
CA ASN A 66 -8.70 -14.93 -21.29
C ASN A 66 -8.45 -13.72 -22.23
N GLU A 67 -8.25 -12.53 -21.68
CA GLU A 67 -7.96 -11.34 -22.49
C GLU A 67 -6.53 -11.37 -23.04
N LYS A 68 -6.35 -10.84 -24.25
CA LYS A 68 -5.05 -10.90 -24.97
C LYS A 68 -3.90 -10.24 -24.18
N TRP A 69 -4.20 -9.20 -23.43
CA TRP A 69 -3.22 -8.46 -22.62
C TRP A 69 -2.91 -9.14 -21.28
N TYR A 70 -3.72 -10.10 -20.83
CA TYR A 70 -3.64 -10.68 -19.48
C TYR A 70 -2.28 -11.29 -19.17
N ASP A 71 -1.78 -12.13 -20.07
CA ASP A 71 -0.51 -12.86 -19.88
C ASP A 71 0.71 -11.94 -19.81
N ASN A 72 0.61 -10.75 -20.43
CA ASN A 72 1.67 -9.74 -20.46
C ASN A 72 1.42 -8.57 -19.50
N THR A 73 0.56 -8.76 -18.48
CA THR A 73 0.22 -7.72 -17.51
C THR A 73 0.71 -8.08 -16.10
N LEU A 74 1.36 -7.11 -15.45
CA LEU A 74 1.61 -7.13 -14.01
C LEU A 74 0.45 -6.46 -13.29
N PHE A 75 -0.18 -7.18 -12.37
CA PHE A 75 -1.19 -6.65 -11.47
C PHE A 75 -0.56 -6.37 -10.11
N ILE A 76 -0.83 -5.20 -9.56
CA ILE A 76 -0.45 -4.84 -8.20
C ILE A 76 -1.72 -4.51 -7.42
N ILE A 77 -2.07 -5.37 -6.47
CA ILE A 77 -3.23 -5.19 -5.60
C ILE A 77 -2.70 -4.72 -4.26
N VAL A 78 -3.08 -3.51 -3.84
CA VAL A 78 -2.56 -2.89 -2.62
C VAL A 78 -3.67 -2.06 -1.97
N SER A 79 -3.76 -2.07 -0.64
CA SER A 79 -4.64 -1.12 0.06
C SER A 79 -3.97 0.26 0.09
N ASP A 80 -4.76 1.32 0.05
CA ASP A 80 -4.26 2.69 0.26
C ASP A 80 -3.88 2.94 1.72
N HIS A 81 -4.68 2.43 2.65
CA HIS A 81 -4.42 2.49 4.09
C HIS A 81 -5.12 1.33 4.85
N SER A 82 -4.92 1.28 6.17
CA SER A 82 -5.64 0.34 7.03
C SER A 82 -6.91 0.94 7.63
N HIS A 83 -7.76 0.09 8.20
CA HIS A 83 -8.88 0.51 9.01
C HIS A 83 -8.58 0.34 10.50
N SER A 84 -9.17 1.20 11.35
CA SER A 84 -8.94 1.13 12.80
C SER A 84 -9.67 -0.06 13.44
N THR A 85 -10.76 -0.55 12.85
CA THR A 85 -11.52 -1.70 13.35
C THR A 85 -11.12 -2.98 12.61
N PRO A 86 -11.32 -4.16 13.21
CA PRO A 86 -11.86 -4.41 14.55
C PRO A 86 -10.80 -4.37 15.67
N ILE A 87 -9.53 -4.14 15.34
CA ILE A 87 -8.39 -4.36 16.26
C ILE A 87 -8.08 -3.13 17.13
N TYR A 88 -8.51 -1.93 16.74
CA TYR A 88 -8.33 -0.66 17.46
C TYR A 88 -6.88 -0.33 17.78
N ARG A 89 -6.01 -0.41 16.76
CA ARG A 89 -4.62 0.03 16.88
C ARG A 89 -4.54 1.53 17.21
N ARG A 90 -3.59 1.91 18.07
CA ARG A 90 -3.39 3.34 18.41
C ARG A 90 -3.05 4.13 17.15
N VAL A 91 -3.33 5.44 17.18
CA VAL A 91 -3.22 6.30 16.00
C VAL A 91 -1.85 6.23 15.30
N ALA A 92 -0.78 6.13 16.10
CA ALA A 92 0.60 6.08 15.65
C ALA A 92 1.23 4.68 15.73
N GLN A 93 0.49 3.67 16.21
CA GLN A 93 1.03 2.32 16.38
C GLN A 93 1.44 1.76 15.02
N LYS A 94 2.70 1.32 14.88
CA LYS A 94 3.27 0.89 13.58
C LYS A 94 2.47 -0.22 12.90
N GLU A 95 1.92 -1.18 13.65
CA GLU A 95 1.12 -2.27 13.07
C GLU A 95 -0.17 -1.76 12.41
N ARG A 96 -0.62 -0.54 12.73
CA ARG A 96 -1.73 0.12 12.02
C ARG A 96 -1.37 0.36 10.57
N PHE A 97 -0.12 0.60 10.20
CA PHE A 97 0.26 0.95 8.82
C PHE A 97 0.59 -0.26 7.96
N LYS A 98 0.52 -1.47 8.52
CA LYS A 98 0.68 -2.71 7.75
C LYS A 98 -0.57 -2.95 6.91
N ILE A 99 -0.37 -3.01 5.60
CA ILE A 99 -1.41 -3.23 4.59
C ILE A 99 -1.07 -4.42 3.70
N PRO A 100 -2.06 -5.08 3.08
CA PRO A 100 -1.80 -6.10 2.08
C PRO A 100 -1.24 -5.48 0.80
N MET A 101 -0.28 -6.19 0.20
CA MET A 101 0.22 -5.93 -1.14
C MET A 101 0.46 -7.26 -1.84
N LEU A 102 -0.09 -7.44 -3.02
CA LEU A 102 0.08 -8.62 -3.86
C LEU A 102 0.53 -8.18 -5.26
N TRP A 103 1.67 -8.70 -5.68
CA TRP A 103 2.12 -8.64 -7.07
C TRP A 103 1.69 -9.94 -7.73
N TYR A 104 0.98 -9.85 -8.84
CA TYR A 104 0.34 -10.99 -9.49
C TYR A 104 0.42 -10.86 -11.01
N GLY A 105 0.45 -11.99 -11.72
CA GLY A 105 0.46 -12.03 -13.18
C GLY A 105 1.50 -13.01 -13.74
N ASN A 106 1.30 -13.43 -14.99
CA ASN A 106 2.16 -14.42 -15.64
C ASN A 106 3.54 -13.86 -16.00
N VAL A 107 3.67 -12.53 -16.06
CA VAL A 107 4.94 -11.80 -16.27
C VAL A 107 5.91 -11.89 -15.10
N LEU A 108 5.46 -12.33 -13.92
CA LEU A 108 6.35 -12.49 -12.78
C LEU A 108 7.39 -13.58 -13.08
N HIS A 109 8.65 -13.29 -12.78
CA HIS A 109 9.70 -14.30 -12.81
C HIS A 109 9.40 -15.40 -11.78
N ASP A 110 9.66 -16.67 -12.12
CA ASP A 110 9.33 -17.83 -11.27
C ASP A 110 9.86 -17.75 -9.83
N LYS A 111 11.03 -17.12 -9.61
CA LYS A 111 11.59 -16.90 -8.27
C LYS A 111 10.72 -16.03 -7.34
N TYR A 112 9.74 -15.29 -7.88
CA TYR A 112 8.82 -14.45 -7.13
C TYR A 112 7.42 -15.07 -6.99
N LYS A 113 7.12 -16.15 -7.74
CA LYS A 113 5.80 -16.78 -7.69
C LYS A 113 5.64 -17.58 -6.40
N GLY A 114 4.57 -17.34 -5.65
CA GLY A 114 4.29 -18.03 -4.39
C GLY A 114 5.21 -17.65 -3.23
N VAL A 115 5.98 -16.57 -3.36
CA VAL A 115 6.91 -16.10 -2.34
C VAL A 115 6.29 -14.97 -1.52
N SER A 116 6.42 -15.05 -0.19
CA SER A 116 6.18 -13.93 0.70
C SER A 116 7.46 -13.12 0.87
N ASN A 117 7.41 -11.83 0.54
CA ASN A 117 8.53 -10.92 0.76
C ASN A 117 8.37 -10.22 2.11
N GLU A 118 9.33 -10.42 3.02
CA GLU A 118 9.32 -9.83 4.36
C GLU A 118 10.06 -8.47 4.43
N ILE A 119 10.61 -8.00 3.31
CA ILE A 119 11.30 -6.71 3.24
C ILE A 119 10.33 -5.57 3.54
N LEU A 120 10.64 -4.79 4.56
CA LEU A 120 9.87 -3.61 4.95
C LEU A 120 9.84 -2.58 3.80
N SER A 121 8.64 -2.24 3.34
CA SER A 121 8.41 -1.41 2.16
C SER A 121 7.16 -0.54 2.33
N SER A 122 6.98 0.43 1.44
CA SER A 122 5.84 1.36 1.41
C SER A 122 5.38 1.69 -0.02
N HIS A 123 4.27 2.42 -0.16
CA HIS A 123 3.78 2.85 -1.48
C HIS A 123 4.80 3.64 -2.29
N ILE A 124 5.63 4.46 -1.64
CA ILE A 124 6.63 5.27 -2.34
C ILE A 124 7.73 4.41 -3.00
N ASP A 125 7.87 3.15 -2.60
CA ASP A 125 8.84 2.21 -3.14
C ASP A 125 8.32 1.50 -4.41
N ILE A 126 7.01 1.55 -4.70
CA ILE A 126 6.41 0.84 -5.85
C ILE A 126 6.97 1.36 -7.17
N THR A 127 6.91 2.68 -7.38
CA THR A 127 7.39 3.33 -8.61
C THR A 127 8.86 3.05 -8.91
N PRO A 128 9.83 3.33 -8.01
CA PRO A 128 11.24 3.05 -8.29
C PRO A 128 11.52 1.55 -8.47
N THR A 129 10.76 0.67 -7.79
CA THR A 129 10.86 -0.78 -8.02
C THR A 129 10.44 -1.14 -9.45
N LEU A 130 9.30 -0.64 -9.92
CA LEU A 130 8.82 -0.91 -11.28
C LEU A 130 9.75 -0.36 -12.36
N LEU A 131 10.18 0.89 -12.24
CA LEU A 131 11.09 1.50 -13.22
C LEU A 131 12.41 0.74 -13.31
N SER A 132 12.93 0.29 -12.16
CA SER A 132 14.11 -0.57 -12.08
C SER A 132 13.91 -1.91 -12.79
N GLN A 133 12.76 -2.58 -12.61
CA GLN A 133 12.45 -3.84 -13.30
C GLN A 133 12.25 -3.67 -14.81
N LEU A 134 11.73 -2.51 -15.25
CA LEU A 134 11.53 -2.18 -16.66
C LEU A 134 12.81 -1.69 -17.35
N ASN A 135 13.95 -1.62 -16.64
CA ASN A 135 15.18 -0.98 -17.09
C ASN A 135 14.94 0.45 -17.62
N TYR A 136 13.94 1.13 -17.07
CA TYR A 136 13.61 2.50 -17.44
C TYR A 136 14.58 3.44 -16.73
N LYS A 137 15.34 4.21 -17.50
CA LYS A 137 16.24 5.22 -16.95
C LYS A 137 15.43 6.45 -16.61
N ASP A 138 15.36 6.75 -15.33
CA ASP A 138 14.72 7.94 -14.81
C ASP A 138 15.64 8.65 -13.82
N ASP A 139 15.86 9.94 -14.08
CA ASP A 139 16.69 10.81 -13.25
C ASP A 139 15.87 11.48 -12.12
N SER A 140 14.59 11.13 -12.00
CA SER A 140 13.72 11.63 -10.94
C SER A 140 14.21 11.20 -9.56
N LYS A 141 14.20 12.16 -8.63
CA LYS A 141 14.56 11.93 -7.22
C LYS A 141 13.34 11.48 -6.43
N TYR A 142 13.02 10.20 -6.50
CA TYR A 142 11.99 9.59 -5.68
C TYR A 142 12.41 9.53 -4.21
N PHE A 143 11.42 9.59 -3.31
CA PHE A 143 11.64 9.35 -1.88
C PHE A 143 11.84 7.86 -1.56
N GLY A 144 11.17 6.98 -2.32
CA GLY A 144 11.29 5.53 -2.16
C GLY A 144 12.45 4.94 -2.94
N ASN A 145 12.64 3.64 -2.79
CA ASN A 145 13.73 2.88 -3.40
C ASN A 145 13.23 1.55 -3.95
N ASP A 146 13.98 0.96 -4.88
CA ASP A 146 13.73 -0.41 -5.32
C ASP A 146 13.74 -1.38 -4.11
N ILE A 147 12.63 -2.07 -3.88
CA ILE A 147 12.42 -3.01 -2.77
C ILE A 147 13.46 -4.14 -2.81
N PHE A 148 13.93 -4.54 -3.99
CA PHE A 148 14.83 -5.68 -4.16
C PHE A 148 16.31 -5.33 -4.13
N LYS A 149 16.70 -4.05 -4.04
CA LYS A 149 18.11 -3.61 -4.12
C LYS A 149 18.74 -3.14 -2.82
N LEU A 150 17.99 -2.84 -1.75
CA LEU A 150 18.56 -2.28 -0.52
C LEU A 150 18.39 -3.20 0.69
N ASN A 151 19.46 -3.34 1.47
CA ASN A 151 19.52 -4.20 2.66
C ASN A 151 19.01 -3.55 3.96
N LYS A 152 18.96 -2.21 4.05
CA LYS A 152 18.43 -1.50 5.22
C LYS A 152 17.38 -0.49 4.77
N LYS A 153 16.14 -0.65 5.27
CA LYS A 153 15.00 0.18 4.87
C LYS A 153 14.53 1.02 6.06
N TYR A 154 14.36 2.31 5.81
CA TYR A 154 13.59 3.19 6.67
C TYR A 154 12.28 3.48 5.95
N VAL A 155 11.17 3.10 6.55
CA VAL A 155 9.84 3.25 5.97
C VAL A 155 9.08 4.35 6.70
N PRO A 156 8.89 5.51 6.06
CA PRO A 156 8.13 6.60 6.64
C PRO A 156 6.63 6.29 6.60
N TYR A 157 5.90 6.81 7.57
CA TYR A 157 4.44 6.79 7.58
C TYR A 157 3.90 8.08 8.21
N SER A 158 2.67 8.42 7.88
CA SER A 158 1.98 9.58 8.45
C SER A 158 0.65 9.17 9.08
N PHE A 159 0.19 9.96 10.03
CA PHE A 159 -1.12 9.83 10.64
C PHE A 159 -1.70 11.21 10.91
N VAL A 160 -2.95 11.25 11.37
CA VAL A 160 -3.64 12.50 11.66
C VAL A 160 -2.79 13.33 12.62
N ARG A 161 -2.26 14.45 12.10
CA ARG A 161 -1.39 15.40 12.82
C ARG A 161 -0.14 14.76 13.46
N GLY A 162 0.50 13.85 12.73
CA GLY A 162 1.80 13.31 13.11
C GLY A 162 2.42 12.45 12.03
N TYR A 163 3.64 12.00 12.30
CA TYR A 163 4.47 11.24 11.38
C TYR A 163 5.34 10.26 12.14
N GLY A 164 5.91 9.30 11.43
CA GLY A 164 6.84 8.35 12.02
C GLY A 164 7.66 7.62 10.97
N MET A 165 8.57 6.80 11.46
CA MET A 165 9.37 5.92 10.64
C MET A 165 9.58 4.58 11.33
N ILE A 166 9.71 3.53 10.51
CA ILE A 166 9.93 2.16 10.95
C ILE A 166 11.17 1.63 10.23
N ASN A 167 11.95 0.82 10.92
CA ASN A 167 12.88 -0.13 10.29
C ASN A 167 12.74 -1.49 10.98
N ASP A 168 13.53 -2.48 10.57
CA ASP A 168 13.44 -3.85 11.06
C ASP A 168 13.63 -3.98 12.60
N PHE A 169 14.23 -2.97 13.22
CA PHE A 169 14.68 -3.05 14.60
C PHE A 169 14.12 -1.96 15.52
N SER A 170 13.52 -0.92 14.97
CA SER A 170 13.18 0.30 15.70
C SER A 170 12.02 1.02 15.00
N SER A 171 11.28 1.80 15.77
CA SER A 171 10.19 2.64 15.29
C SER A 171 10.10 3.92 16.09
N TYR A 172 9.79 5.02 15.43
CA TYR A 172 9.58 6.32 16.07
C TYR A 172 8.35 6.99 15.47
N ALA A 173 7.56 7.66 16.31
CA ALA A 173 6.42 8.48 15.89
C ALA A 173 6.34 9.75 16.70
N PHE A 174 6.12 10.88 16.04
CA PHE A 174 5.96 12.19 16.64
C PHE A 174 4.57 12.76 16.37
N SER A 175 3.93 13.31 17.41
CA SER A 175 2.68 14.04 17.26
C SER A 175 2.94 15.54 17.23
N ILE A 176 2.56 16.17 16.12
CA ILE A 176 2.63 17.61 15.94
C ILE A 176 1.66 18.33 16.90
N THR A 177 0.49 17.73 17.15
CA THR A 177 -0.55 18.35 18.00
C THR A 177 -0.10 18.52 19.45
N TYR A 178 0.60 17.51 19.97
CA TYR A 178 1.00 17.46 21.37
C TYR A 178 2.48 17.76 21.58
N ASP A 179 3.20 18.07 20.51
CA ASP A 179 4.63 18.36 20.50
C ASP A 179 5.46 17.31 21.27
N LYS A 180 5.12 16.03 21.06
CA LYS A 180 5.80 14.92 21.74
C LYS A 180 5.75 13.61 20.97
N PRO A 181 6.70 12.69 21.23
CA PRO A 181 6.66 11.35 20.69
C PRO A 181 5.44 10.56 21.19
N PHE A 182 4.81 9.81 20.28
CA PHE A 182 3.73 8.87 20.56
C PHE A 182 4.21 7.42 20.60
N GLU A 183 5.24 7.08 19.82
CA GLU A 183 5.86 5.76 19.80
C GLU A 183 7.38 5.95 19.81
N ILE A 184 8.10 5.25 20.70
CA ILE A 184 9.56 5.24 20.76
C ILE A 184 10.02 3.81 21.02
N ASP A 185 10.62 3.19 20.02
CA ASP A 185 11.41 1.97 20.13
C ASP A 185 12.73 2.18 19.39
N ILE A 186 13.79 2.45 20.13
CA ILE A 186 15.11 2.81 19.60
C ILE A 186 16.21 1.80 20.00
N LYS A 187 15.81 0.64 20.52
CA LYS A 187 16.72 -0.31 21.20
C LYS A 187 17.90 -0.77 20.33
N LYS A 188 17.77 -0.69 19.01
CA LYS A 188 18.75 -1.20 18.04
C LYS A 188 19.15 -0.17 16.98
N ASP A 189 18.46 0.97 16.87
CA ASP A 189 18.84 2.05 15.97
C ASP A 189 18.35 3.41 16.48
N SER A 190 19.20 4.14 17.19
CA SER A 190 18.89 5.49 17.68
C SER A 190 18.84 6.55 16.58
N ASN A 191 19.42 6.29 15.40
CA ASN A 191 19.37 7.23 14.28
C ASN A 191 17.97 7.37 13.69
N ILE A 192 17.03 6.46 14.03
CA ILE A 192 15.67 6.51 13.50
C ILE A 192 14.97 7.83 13.82
N ILE A 193 15.23 8.44 14.99
CA ILE A 193 14.65 9.74 15.36
C ILE A 193 15.16 10.80 14.39
N ARG A 194 16.49 10.96 14.30
CA ARG A 194 17.13 11.93 13.40
C ARG A 194 16.69 11.74 11.95
N ASN A 195 16.66 10.51 11.47
CA ASN A 195 16.26 10.22 10.10
C ASN A 195 14.78 10.56 9.87
N THR A 196 13.91 10.36 10.86
CA THR A 196 12.48 10.68 10.75
C THR A 196 12.31 12.19 10.60
N GLU A 197 12.96 12.98 11.46
CA GLU A 197 12.90 14.44 11.40
C GLU A 197 13.47 14.99 10.09
N LEU A 198 14.63 14.47 9.66
CA LEU A 198 15.24 14.87 8.39
C LEU A 198 14.35 14.52 7.19
N PHE A 199 13.75 13.33 7.18
CA PHE A 199 12.85 12.94 6.10
C PHE A 199 11.64 13.87 6.03
N MET A 200 11.03 14.19 7.17
CA MET A 200 9.87 15.09 7.20
C MET A 200 10.23 16.52 6.81
N GLN A 201 11.34 17.06 7.31
CA GLN A 201 11.81 18.39 6.95
C GLN A 201 12.10 18.49 5.46
N TYR A 202 12.82 17.51 4.91
CA TYR A 202 13.14 17.47 3.48
C TYR A 202 11.90 17.27 2.60
N SER A 203 10.96 16.42 3.03
CA SER A 203 9.70 16.21 2.31
C SER A 203 8.84 17.47 2.27
N PHE A 204 8.78 18.19 3.40
CA PHE A 204 8.07 19.46 3.49
C PHE A 204 8.74 20.55 2.64
N ASP A 205 10.07 20.70 2.72
CA ASP A 205 10.85 21.63 1.90
C ASP A 205 10.60 21.38 0.40
N LYS A 206 10.65 20.11 -0.02
CA LYS A 206 10.32 19.71 -1.38
C LYS A 206 8.92 20.12 -1.80
N TYR A 207 7.91 19.89 -0.95
CA TYR A 207 6.53 20.29 -1.22
C TYR A 207 6.39 21.81 -1.40
N MET A 208 7.04 22.59 -0.54
CA MET A 208 7.00 24.07 -0.60
C MET A 208 7.72 24.64 -1.83
N HIS A 209 8.61 23.88 -2.45
CA HIS A 209 9.42 24.29 -3.59
C HIS A 209 9.11 23.51 -4.88
N ILE A 210 7.94 22.85 -4.97
CA ILE A 210 7.44 22.33 -6.24
C ILE A 210 7.20 23.53 -7.17
N LYS A 211 7.94 23.57 -8.28
CA LYS A 211 7.72 24.53 -9.37
C LYS A 211 6.66 24.02 -10.34
#